data_AF-A0A410ULG9-F1
#
_entry.id   AF-A0A410ULG9-F1
#
_cell.length_a   1.000
_cell.length_b   1.000
_cell.length_c   1.000
_cell.angle_alpha   90.00
_cell.angle_beta   90.00
_cell.angle_gamma   90.00
#
_symmetry.space_group_name_H-M   'P 1'
#
loop_
_entity.id
_entity.type
_entity.pdbx_description
1 polymer ?
#
loop_
_entity_poly.entity_id
_entity_poly.type
_entity_poly.pdbx_seq_one_letter_code
_entity_poly.pdbx_strand_id
1 'polypeptide(L)'
;MYTTYLRKVGGSVMLAVPPAFLDQLHLQVGATVGLAVDHGRLVVEPNARPRYTLDELLAASDYSQPEAADNREWIDAPAVGGELL
;
A
#
# COMPACT_ATOMS: atom_id res chain seq x y z
N MET A 1 -17.84 -21.76 -14.06
CA MET A 1 -16.85 -22.30 -13.11
C MET A 1 -15.56 -22.53 -13.88
N TYR A 2 -14.46 -21.91 -13.48
CA TYR A 2 -13.14 -22.15 -14.08
C TYR A 2 -12.36 -23.13 -13.23
N THR A 3 -11.74 -24.12 -13.86
CA THR A 3 -10.84 -25.06 -13.20
C THR A 3 -9.41 -24.76 -13.64
N THR A 4 -8.49 -24.69 -12.68
CA THR A 4 -7.06 -24.53 -12.91
C THR A 4 -6.32 -25.58 -12.10
N TYR A 5 -5.08 -25.88 -12.46
CA TYR A 5 -4.24 -26.81 -11.70
C TYR A 5 -3.15 -26.03 -10.97
N LEU A 6 -2.70 -26.61 -9.87
CA LEU A 6 -1.59 -26.11 -9.08
C LEU A 6 -0.26 -26.57 -9.68
N ARG A 7 0.68 -25.66 -9.87
CA ARG A 7 2.03 -25.98 -10.37
C ARG A 7 3.10 -25.52 -9.41
N LYS A 8 4.17 -26.31 -9.26
CA LYS A 8 5.34 -25.94 -8.45
C LYS A 8 6.11 -24.80 -9.14
N VAL A 9 6.49 -23.78 -8.37
CA VAL A 9 7.34 -22.66 -8.79
C VAL A 9 8.33 -22.37 -7.67
N GLY A 10 9.59 -22.80 -7.84
CA GLY A 10 10.60 -22.70 -6.79
C GLY A 10 10.19 -23.43 -5.50
N GLY A 11 10.19 -22.70 -4.39
CA GLY A 11 9.72 -23.17 -3.07
C GLY A 11 8.21 -23.10 -2.86
N SER A 12 7.44 -22.63 -3.86
CA SER A 12 6.01 -22.33 -3.73
C SER A 12 5.17 -23.02 -4.80
N VAL A 13 3.86 -22.79 -4.75
CA VAL A 13 2.88 -23.30 -5.71
C VAL A 13 2.12 -22.12 -6.32
N MET A 14 1.87 -22.17 -7.62
CA MET A 14 1.15 -21.15 -8.38
C MET A 14 -0.11 -21.75 -9.00
N LEU A 15 -1.15 -20.93 -9.10
CA LEU A 15 -2.38 -21.21 -9.85
C LEU A 15 -2.53 -20.16 -10.95
N ALA A 16 -3.01 -20.56 -12.13
CA ALA A 16 -3.31 -19.61 -13.19
C ALA A 16 -4.66 -18.95 -12.93
N VAL A 17 -4.69 -17.61 -12.93
CA VAL A 17 -5.92 -16.80 -12.81
C VAL A 17 -6.36 -16.38 -14.22
N PRO A 18 -7.56 -16.77 -14.68
CA PRO A 18 -8.12 -16.31 -15.95
C PRO A 18 -8.17 -14.77 -16.06
N PRO A 19 -7.87 -14.17 -17.23
CA PRO A 19 -7.88 -12.72 -17.41
C PRO A 19 -9.19 -12.03 -17.00
N ALA A 20 -10.33 -12.68 -17.25
CA ALA A 20 -11.64 -12.16 -16.88
C ALA A 20 -11.78 -11.87 -15.36
N PHE A 21 -11.09 -12.62 -14.49
CA PHE A 21 -11.09 -12.31 -13.05
C PHE A 21 -10.22 -11.12 -12.70
N LEU A 22 -9.13 -10.90 -13.43
CA LEU A 22 -8.30 -9.70 -13.25
C LEU A 22 -9.10 -8.45 -13.63
N ASP A 23 -9.82 -8.51 -14.75
CA ASP A 23 -10.68 -7.40 -15.21
C ASP A 23 -11.79 -7.09 -14.20
N GLN A 24 -12.48 -8.13 -13.70
CA GLN A 24 -13.55 -7.98 -12.71
C GLN A 24 -13.07 -7.45 -11.36
N LEU A 25 -11.86 -7.81 -10.94
CA LEU A 25 -11.26 -7.37 -9.67
C LEU A 25 -10.41 -6.10 -9.82
N HIS A 26 -10.35 -5.51 -11.02
CA HIS A 26 -9.50 -4.37 -11.36
C HIS A 26 -8.02 -4.59 -10.99
N LEU A 27 -7.54 -5.82 -11.15
CA LEU A 27 -6.15 -6.22 -10.88
C LEU A 27 -5.32 -6.21 -12.15
N GLN A 28 -4.03 -5.94 -12.00
CA GLN A 28 -3.05 -5.98 -13.08
C GLN A 28 -1.93 -6.97 -12.75
N VAL A 29 -1.23 -7.47 -13.77
CA VAL A 29 -0.05 -8.32 -13.58
C VAL A 29 0.98 -7.57 -12.75
N GLY A 30 1.51 -8.22 -11.70
CA GLY A 30 2.44 -7.60 -10.76
C GLY A 30 1.79 -6.84 -9.60
N ALA A 31 0.46 -6.72 -9.56
CA ALA A 31 -0.23 -6.16 -8.41
C ALA A 31 0.00 -7.02 -7.15
N THR A 32 0.16 -6.34 -6.01
CA THR A 32 0.19 -7.01 -4.70
C THR A 32 -1.22 -7.33 -4.26
N VAL A 33 -1.45 -8.53 -3.75
CA VAL A 33 -2.75 -9.00 -3.26
C VAL A 33 -2.61 -9.62 -1.87
N GLY A 34 -3.67 -9.54 -1.08
CA GLY A 34 -3.81 -10.31 0.15
C GLY A 34 -4.15 -11.77 -0.15
N LEU A 35 -3.66 -12.68 0.68
CA LEU A 35 -3.99 -14.10 0.65
C LEU A 35 -4.43 -14.55 2.04
N ALA A 36 -5.61 -15.17 2.12
CA ALA A 36 -6.16 -15.70 3.36
C ALA A 36 -6.85 -17.05 3.14
N VAL A 37 -7.02 -17.83 4.21
CA VAL A 37 -7.86 -19.03 4.20
C VAL A 37 -9.13 -18.71 4.98
N ASP A 38 -10.27 -18.77 4.31
CA ASP A 38 -11.59 -18.53 4.88
C ASP A 38 -12.50 -19.74 4.61
N HIS A 39 -12.97 -20.40 5.66
CA HIS A 39 -13.86 -21.57 5.56
C HIS A 39 -13.39 -22.64 4.56
N GLY A 40 -12.08 -22.95 4.57
CA GLY A 40 -11.47 -23.93 3.65
C GLY A 40 -11.28 -23.46 2.21
N ARG A 41 -11.53 -22.18 1.92
CA ARG A 41 -11.29 -21.54 0.63
C ARG A 41 -10.06 -20.65 0.71
N LEU A 42 -9.24 -20.66 -0.34
CA LEU A 42 -8.22 -19.64 -0.53
C LEU A 42 -8.91 -18.37 -1.06
N VAL A 43 -8.87 -17.30 -0.28
CA VAL A 43 -9.40 -16.00 -0.66
C VAL A 43 -8.23 -15.11 -1.10
N VAL A 44 -8.40 -14.48 -2.26
CA VAL A 44 -7.46 -13.52 -2.82
C VAL A 44 -8.14 -12.17 -2.81
N GLU A 45 -7.57 -11.21 -2.07
CA GLU A 45 -8.15 -9.88 -1.91
C GLU A 45 -7.28 -8.84 -2.61
N PRO A 46 -7.86 -7.97 -3.45
CA PRO A 46 -7.14 -6.82 -3.99
C PRO A 46 -6.59 -5.98 -2.84
N ASN A 47 -5.27 -5.74 -2.82
CA ASN A 47 -4.68 -4.80 -1.87
C ASN A 47 -4.85 -3.39 -2.44
N ALA A 48 -6.05 -2.82 -2.26
CA ALA A 48 -6.32 -1.44 -2.63
C ALA A 48 -5.46 -0.54 -1.75
N ARG A 49 -4.47 0.14 -2.36
CA ARG A 49 -3.69 1.14 -1.64
C ARG A 49 -4.68 2.20 -1.11
N PRO A 50 -4.72 2.46 0.20
CA PRO A 50 -5.62 3.45 0.75
C PRO A 50 -5.35 4.79 0.08
N ARG A 51 -6.40 5.42 -0.43
CA ARG A 51 -6.36 6.79 -0.92
C ARG A 51 -6.78 7.67 0.25
N TYR A 52 -5.83 8.46 0.73
CA TYR A 52 -6.12 9.42 1.79
C TYR A 52 -6.42 10.79 1.19
N THR A 53 -7.36 11.50 1.79
CA THR A 53 -7.50 12.94 1.61
C THR A 53 -6.51 13.67 2.52
N LEU A 54 -6.22 14.95 2.22
CA LEU A 54 -5.40 15.78 3.10
C LEU A 54 -6.02 15.84 4.51
N ASP A 55 -7.33 16.03 4.60
CA ASP A 55 -8.07 16.11 5.86
C ASP A 55 -7.93 14.84 6.70
N GLU A 56 -7.98 13.66 6.08
CA GLU A 56 -7.79 12.38 6.78
C GLU A 56 -6.38 12.24 7.36
N LEU A 57 -5.36 12.66 6.61
CA LEU A 57 -3.97 12.60 7.08
C LEU A 57 -3.74 13.58 8.24
N LEU A 58 -4.31 14.79 8.14
CA LEU A 58 -4.24 15.79 9.22
C LEU A 58 -4.96 15.28 10.47
N ALA A 59 -6.17 14.73 10.33
CA ALA A 59 -6.93 14.20 11.45
C ALA A 59 -6.23 13.02 12.17
N ALA A 60 -5.46 12.20 11.44
CA ALA A 60 -4.74 11.07 11.99
C ALA A 60 -3.39 11.42 12.64
N SER A 61 -2.91 12.65 12.48
CA SER A 61 -1.61 13.09 12.99
C SER A 61 -1.67 13.45 14.48
N ASP A 62 -0.64 13.07 15.25
CA ASP A 62 -0.49 13.44 16.65
C ASP A 62 0.27 14.76 16.79
N TYR A 63 -0.46 15.85 17.02
CA TYR A 63 0.08 17.19 17.24
C TYR A 63 0.40 17.49 18.71
N SER A 64 0.19 16.54 19.62
CA SER A 64 0.47 16.74 21.04
C SER A 64 1.94 16.51 21.40
N GLN A 65 2.69 15.86 20.49
CA GLN A 65 4.11 15.62 20.68
C GLN A 65 4.89 16.93 20.67
N PRO A 66 5.83 17.13 21.62
CA PRO A 66 6.74 18.26 21.56
C PRO A 66 7.62 18.14 20.32
N GLU A 67 7.91 19.29 19.70
CA GLU A 67 8.83 19.38 18.56
C GLU A 67 10.18 18.74 18.89
N ALA A 68 10.69 17.92 17.97
CA ALA A 68 12.01 17.31 18.11
C ALA A 68 13.11 18.39 18.11
N ALA A 69 14.12 18.21 18.95
CA ALA A 69 15.20 19.20 19.12
C ALA A 69 15.94 19.53 17.81
N ASP A 70 16.11 18.55 16.92
CA ASP A 70 16.71 18.73 15.59
C ASP A 70 15.86 19.63 14.70
N ASN A 71 14.53 19.48 14.74
CA ASN A 71 13.62 20.35 13.99
C ASN A 71 13.65 21.78 14.55
N ARG A 72 13.83 21.92 15.87
CA ARG A 72 13.91 23.22 16.55
C ARG A 72 15.11 24.04 16.11
N GLU A 73 16.26 23.41 15.92
CA GLU A 73 17.47 24.07 15.40
C GLU A 73 17.22 24.66 14.01
N TRP A 74 16.51 23.94 13.14
CA TRP A 74 16.14 24.42 11.81
C TRP A 74 15.08 25.54 11.84
N ILE A 75 14.04 25.40 12.68
CA ILE A 75 12.95 26.40 12.81
C ILE A 75 13.47 27.72 13.38
N ASP A 76 14.32 27.64 14.41
CA ASP A 76 14.85 28.82 15.11
C ASP A 76 16.11 29.37 14.43
N ALA A 77 16.53 28.80 13.28
CA ALA A 77 17.69 29.25 12.53
C ALA A 77 17.46 30.67 11.97
N PRO A 78 18.46 31.57 12.06
CA PRO A 78 18.35 32.91 11.50
C PRO A 78 18.30 32.88 9.97
N ALA A 79 17.56 33.81 9.38
CA ALA A 79 17.54 33.99 7.93
C ALA A 79 18.94 34.30 7.40
N VAL A 80 19.42 33.47 6.47
CA VAL A 80 20.73 33.65 5.79
C VAL A 80 20.61 34.41 4.47
N GLY A 81 19.43 34.35 3.82
CA GLY A 81 19.17 34.92 2.50
C GLY A 81 19.96 34.25 1.37
N GLY A 82 19.74 34.70 0.13
CA GLY A 82 20.45 34.20 -1.07
C GLY A 82 19.58 33.44 -2.06
N GLU A 83 18.28 33.30 -1.82
CA GLU A 83 17.32 32.85 -2.83
C GLU A 83 17.35 33.76 -4.07
N LEU A 84 17.53 33.14 -5.25
CA LEU A 84 17.33 33.81 -6.53
C LEU A 84 15.83 34.07 -6.72
N LEU A 85 15.48 35.32 -7.00
CA LEU A 85 14.14 35.74 -7.40
C LEU A 85 13.76 35.21 -8.78
#